data_AF-A0A7S3FXV8-F1
#
_entry.id   AF-A0A7S3FXV8-F1
#
_cell.length_a   1.000
_cell.length_b   1.000
_cell.length_c   1.000
_cell.angle_alpha   90.00
_cell.angle_beta   90.00
_cell.angle_gamma   90.00
#
_symmetry.space_group_name_H-M   'P 1'
#
loop_
_entity.id
_entity.type
_entity.pdbx_description
1 polymer ?
#
loop_
_entity_poly.entity_id
_entity_poly.type
_entity_poly.pdbx_seq_one_letter_code
_entity_poly.pdbx_strand_id
1 'polypeptide(L)'
;MEREAKVHDQKVNTSTATFKNTKITSCSKILQKNGQFVCLSFNNGAAKPVDLSQKRLPEVTSLSQDNYKVRENLHAGMLKKPLEPYHPNAFRSRLPQPTVVMPYKNSSQIVIGDRSTYYKRQFLSTNQNTFVKPKQFETQ
;
A
#
# COMPACT_ATOMS: atom_id res chain seq x y z
N MET A 1 -22.56 -34.74 -13.05
CA MET A 1 -22.64 -36.10 -12.46
C MET A 1 -21.74 -37.11 -13.15
N GLU A 2 -21.72 -37.25 -14.48
CA GLU A 2 -20.94 -38.32 -15.14
C GLU A 2 -19.43 -38.29 -14.85
N ARG A 3 -18.83 -37.10 -14.77
CA ARG A 3 -17.39 -36.96 -14.47
C ARG A 3 -17.03 -37.45 -13.07
N GLU A 4 -17.90 -37.22 -12.09
CA GLU A 4 -17.66 -37.61 -10.71
C GLU A 4 -17.80 -39.12 -10.52
N ALA A 5 -18.75 -39.74 -11.22
CA ALA A 5 -18.88 -41.20 -11.28
C ALA A 5 -17.62 -41.85 -11.89
N LYS A 6 -17.14 -41.33 -13.02
CA LYS A 6 -15.88 -41.81 -13.64
C LYS A 6 -14.68 -41.67 -12.70
N VAL A 7 -14.56 -40.56 -11.99
CA VAL A 7 -13.48 -40.34 -11.02
C VAL A 7 -13.61 -41.31 -9.84
N HIS A 8 -14.82 -41.54 -9.34
CA HIS A 8 -15.06 -42.52 -8.29
C HIS A 8 -14.64 -43.93 -8.71
N ASP A 9 -15.05 -44.38 -9.89
CA ASP A 9 -14.70 -45.72 -10.39
C ASP A 9 -13.19 -45.88 -10.58
N GLN A 10 -12.50 -44.82 -11.01
CA GLN A 10 -11.03 -44.80 -11.07
C GLN A 10 -10.39 -44.94 -9.67
N LYS A 11 -10.92 -44.26 -8.64
CA LYS A 11 -10.44 -44.39 -7.26
C LYS A 11 -10.64 -45.81 -6.73
N VAL A 12 -11.80 -46.41 -6.99
CA VAL A 12 -12.11 -47.79 -6.59
C VAL A 12 -11.18 -48.78 -7.30
N ASN A 13 -10.99 -48.64 -8.61
CA ASN A 13 -10.14 -49.52 -9.41
C ASN A 13 -8.66 -49.47 -9.03
N THR A 14 -8.18 -48.31 -8.59
CA THR A 14 -6.78 -48.12 -8.17
C THR A 14 -6.53 -48.44 -6.69
N SER A 15 -7.59 -48.64 -5.91
CA SER A 15 -7.50 -49.00 -4.49
C SER A 15 -7.29 -50.50 -4.28
N THR A 16 -6.82 -50.85 -3.08
CA THR A 16 -6.58 -52.25 -2.71
C THR A 16 -7.88 -53.07 -2.75
N ALA A 17 -7.80 -54.37 -3.09
CA ALA A 17 -8.97 -55.24 -3.32
C ALA A 17 -10.02 -55.22 -2.20
N THR A 18 -9.57 -55.06 -0.94
CA THR A 18 -10.42 -54.97 0.26
C THR A 18 -11.43 -53.83 0.21
N PHE A 19 -11.17 -52.77 -0.55
CA PHE A 19 -11.99 -51.55 -0.58
C PHE A 19 -12.84 -51.40 -1.86
N LYS A 20 -12.91 -52.44 -2.71
CA LYS A 20 -13.67 -52.40 -3.98
C LYS A 20 -15.17 -52.21 -3.81
N ASN A 21 -15.74 -52.68 -2.69
CA ASN A 21 -17.17 -52.54 -2.39
C ASN A 21 -17.48 -51.32 -1.50
N THR A 22 -16.50 -50.43 -1.27
CA THR A 22 -16.65 -49.29 -0.38
C THR A 22 -16.57 -47.97 -1.14
N LYS A 23 -17.33 -46.98 -0.65
CA LYS A 23 -17.35 -45.65 -1.27
C LYS A 23 -16.12 -44.84 -0.83
N ILE A 24 -15.22 -44.54 -1.75
CA ILE A 24 -13.99 -43.78 -1.49
C ILE A 24 -14.15 -42.33 -1.99
N THR A 25 -14.47 -41.40 -1.08
CA THR A 25 -14.66 -39.97 -1.44
C THR A 25 -13.54 -39.05 -0.96
N SER A 26 -12.92 -39.34 0.18
CA SER A 26 -12.05 -38.42 0.94
C SER A 26 -10.57 -38.43 0.56
N CYS A 27 -10.12 -39.42 -0.23
CA CYS A 27 -8.72 -39.56 -0.63
C CYS A 27 -8.59 -39.95 -2.11
N SER A 28 -7.36 -39.96 -2.62
CA SER A 28 -7.07 -40.32 -4.01
C SER A 28 -7.11 -41.83 -4.24
N LYS A 29 -6.52 -42.63 -3.34
CA LYS A 29 -6.55 -44.10 -3.36
C LYS A 29 -6.08 -44.66 -2.02
N ILE A 30 -6.39 -45.92 -1.75
CA ILE A 30 -5.96 -46.65 -0.55
C ILE A 30 -4.96 -47.73 -0.97
N LEU A 31 -3.76 -47.67 -0.39
CA LEU A 31 -2.68 -48.63 -0.62
C LEU A 31 -2.50 -49.52 0.60
N GLN A 32 -2.12 -50.79 0.38
CA GLN A 32 -1.69 -51.69 1.45
C GLN A 32 -0.16 -51.82 1.42
N LYS A 33 0.49 -51.48 2.54
CA LYS A 33 1.94 -51.65 2.73
C LYS A 33 2.18 -52.32 4.07
N ASN A 34 2.91 -53.43 4.09
CA ASN A 34 3.24 -54.19 5.31
C ASN A 34 2.01 -54.55 6.17
N GLY A 35 0.89 -54.92 5.54
CA GLY A 35 -0.34 -55.27 6.23
C GLY A 35 -1.16 -54.09 6.78
N GLN A 36 -0.67 -52.85 6.65
CA GLN A 36 -1.39 -51.64 7.03
C GLN A 36 -1.97 -50.94 5.80
N PHE A 37 -3.12 -50.28 5.97
CA PHE A 37 -3.78 -49.50 4.93
C PHE A 37 -3.44 -48.01 5.08
N VAL A 38 -2.95 -47.40 3.99
CA VAL A 38 -2.52 -45.99 3.95
C VAL A 38 -3.31 -45.24 2.89
N CYS A 39 -3.87 -44.09 3.28
CA CYS A 39 -4.61 -43.19 2.41
C CYS A 39 -3.66 -42.27 1.64
N LEU A 40 -3.81 -42.18 0.32
CA LEU A 40 -3.06 -41.22 -0.49
C LEU A 40 -3.84 -39.91 -0.61
N SER A 41 -3.22 -38.77 -0.31
CA SER A 41 -3.85 -37.46 -0.46
C SER A 41 -4.20 -37.17 -1.92
N PHE A 42 -5.14 -36.24 -2.15
CA PHE A 42 -5.39 -35.73 -3.49
C PHE A 42 -4.13 -35.09 -4.08
N ASN A 43 -3.89 -35.35 -5.37
CA ASN A 43 -2.83 -34.67 -6.09
C ASN A 43 -3.33 -33.27 -6.48
N ASN A 44 -3.12 -32.30 -5.57
CA ASN A 44 -3.45 -30.89 -5.82
C ASN A 44 -2.43 -30.20 -6.75
N GLY A 45 -1.49 -30.97 -7.33
CA GLY A 45 -0.37 -30.46 -8.10
C GLY A 45 0.64 -29.73 -7.21
N ALA A 46 1.85 -29.56 -7.72
CA ALA A 46 2.75 -28.56 -7.15
C ALA A 46 2.08 -27.18 -7.31
N ALA A 47 2.21 -26.32 -6.30
CA ALA A 47 1.79 -24.92 -6.43
C ALA A 47 2.43 -24.35 -7.70
N LYS A 48 1.61 -23.83 -8.62
CA LYS A 48 2.11 -23.22 -9.85
C LYS A 48 3.16 -22.17 -9.48
N PRO A 49 4.32 -22.11 -10.15
CA PRO A 49 5.32 -21.10 -9.86
C PRO A 49 4.64 -19.73 -10.03
N VAL A 50 4.50 -19.02 -8.92
CA VAL A 50 3.90 -17.70 -8.91
C VAL A 50 5.01 -16.74 -9.31
N ASP A 51 4.83 -16.02 -10.40
CA ASP A 51 5.76 -14.98 -10.79
C ASP A 51 5.69 -13.83 -9.77
N LEU A 52 6.69 -13.74 -8.89
CA LEU A 52 6.76 -12.69 -7.87
C LEU A 52 6.92 -11.29 -8.49
N SER A 53 7.37 -11.19 -9.76
CA SER A 53 7.50 -9.91 -10.45
C SER A 53 6.14 -9.28 -10.74
N GLN A 54 5.14 -10.10 -11.09
CA GLN A 54 3.77 -9.64 -11.37
C GLN A 54 3.02 -9.13 -10.14
N LYS A 55 3.50 -9.49 -8.93
CA LYS A 55 2.90 -9.06 -7.65
C LYS A 55 3.56 -7.82 -7.05
N ARG A 56 4.61 -7.28 -7.67
CA ARG A 56 5.22 -6.03 -7.20
C ARG A 56 4.43 -4.84 -7.70
N LEU A 57 4.11 -3.94 -6.77
CA LEU A 57 3.62 -2.62 -7.13
C LEU A 57 4.71 -1.87 -7.92
N PRO A 58 4.35 -1.09 -8.95
CA PRO A 58 5.31 -0.32 -9.74
C PRO A 58 5.88 0.87 -8.98
N GLU A 59 5.23 1.28 -7.89
CA GLU A 59 5.60 2.44 -7.08
C GLU A 59 6.80 2.10 -6.19
N VAL A 60 7.87 2.87 -6.33
CA VAL A 60 9.12 2.72 -5.56
C VAL A 60 9.11 3.61 -4.30
N THR A 61 8.26 4.64 -4.28
CA THR A 61 8.21 5.65 -3.21
C THR A 61 6.83 5.70 -2.57
N SER A 62 6.78 5.93 -1.26
CA SER A 62 5.52 6.15 -0.55
C SER A 62 4.86 7.47 -0.98
N LEU A 63 3.52 7.51 -0.89
CA LEU A 63 2.73 8.71 -1.17
C LEU A 63 3.18 9.94 -0.35
N SER A 64 3.50 9.73 0.94
CA SER A 64 3.98 10.80 1.82
C SER A 64 5.33 11.35 1.34
N GLN A 65 6.26 10.48 0.96
CA GLN A 65 7.55 10.90 0.42
C GLN A 65 7.37 11.71 -0.87
N ASP A 66 6.45 11.33 -1.75
CA ASP A 66 6.25 12.03 -3.02
C ASP A 66 5.56 13.40 -2.87
N ASN A 67 4.69 13.51 -1.85
CA ASN A 67 4.01 14.75 -1.50
C ASN A 67 4.90 15.76 -0.77
N TYR A 68 5.77 15.29 0.14
CA TYR A 68 6.58 16.16 1.00
C TYR A 68 8.04 16.29 0.55
N LYS A 69 8.42 15.76 -0.62
CA LYS A 69 9.77 15.97 -1.16
C LYS A 69 9.99 17.44 -1.52
N VAL A 70 11.20 17.93 -1.21
CA VAL A 70 11.65 19.23 -1.70
C VAL A 70 11.80 19.15 -3.21
N ARG A 71 11.10 20.02 -3.93
CA ARG A 71 11.19 20.13 -5.39
C ARG A 71 12.10 21.29 -5.75
N GLU A 72 12.90 21.12 -6.79
CA GLU A 72 13.71 22.20 -7.34
C GLU A 72 12.81 23.36 -7.80
N ASN A 73 13.30 24.60 -7.65
CA ASN A 73 12.58 25.79 -8.05
C ASN A 73 12.62 25.96 -9.58
N LEU A 74 11.65 25.34 -10.25
CA LEU A 74 11.52 25.37 -11.70
C LEU A 74 11.18 26.78 -12.19
N HIS A 75 11.92 27.29 -13.18
CA HIS A 75 11.70 28.62 -13.74
C HIS A 75 12.04 28.69 -15.24
N ALA A 76 11.60 29.76 -15.90
CA ALA A 76 11.66 29.90 -17.35
C ALA A 76 13.10 29.87 -17.91
N GLY A 77 14.07 30.33 -17.12
CA GLY A 77 15.50 30.41 -17.46
C GLY A 77 16.31 29.13 -17.25
N MET A 78 15.71 28.02 -16.83
CA MET A 78 16.45 26.77 -16.63
C MET A 78 16.95 26.17 -17.96
N LEU A 79 18.20 25.72 -17.96
CA LEU A 79 18.82 25.01 -19.09
C LEU A 79 18.13 23.67 -19.39
N LYS A 80 17.72 22.93 -18.35
CA LYS A 80 17.06 21.63 -18.47
C LYS A 80 15.67 21.72 -17.84
N LYS A 81 14.64 21.64 -18.68
CA LYS A 81 13.24 21.67 -18.23
C LYS A 81 12.67 20.25 -18.12
N PRO A 82 11.74 19.99 -17.19
CA PRO A 82 11.00 18.74 -17.15
C PRO A 82 10.26 18.51 -18.46
N LEU A 83 10.21 17.25 -18.92
CA LEU A 83 9.52 16.83 -20.14
C LEU A 83 8.01 16.69 -19.89
N GLU A 84 7.38 17.76 -19.41
CA GLU A 84 5.93 17.83 -19.18
C GLU A 84 5.26 18.73 -20.23
N PRO A 85 4.05 18.37 -20.72
CA PRO A 85 3.28 19.20 -21.65
C PRO A 85 3.16 20.66 -21.18
N TYR A 86 3.35 21.61 -22.10
CA TYR A 86 3.37 23.05 -21.76
C TYR A 86 2.09 23.48 -21.03
N HIS A 87 2.25 24.11 -19.87
CA HIS A 87 1.14 24.68 -19.11
C HIS A 87 1.51 26.12 -18.70
N PRO A 88 0.72 27.14 -19.08
CA PRO A 88 1.09 28.54 -18.88
C PRO A 88 1.21 28.89 -17.38
N ASN A 89 0.38 28.28 -16.53
CA ASN A 89 0.40 28.56 -15.10
C ASN A 89 1.41 27.71 -14.29
N ALA A 90 2.20 26.85 -14.95
CA ALA A 90 3.19 26.03 -14.28
C ALA A 90 4.35 26.87 -13.73
N PHE A 91 4.95 26.44 -12.61
CA PHE A 91 6.08 27.13 -12.00
C PHE A 91 7.24 27.34 -12.97
N ARG A 92 7.55 26.34 -13.82
CA ARG A 92 8.58 26.42 -14.85
C ARG A 92 8.39 27.53 -15.90
N SER A 93 7.20 28.10 -16.01
CA SER A 93 6.88 29.19 -16.93
C SER A 93 7.04 30.57 -16.28
N ARG A 94 7.31 30.62 -14.97
CA ARG A 94 7.48 31.86 -14.20
C ARG A 94 8.95 32.27 -14.16
N LEU A 95 9.17 33.55 -13.87
CA LEU A 95 10.52 34.06 -13.59
C LEU A 95 11.07 33.46 -12.29
N PRO A 96 12.40 33.28 -12.18
CA PRO A 96 13.03 32.83 -10.96
C PRO A 96 12.70 33.78 -9.81
N GLN A 97 12.19 33.23 -8.72
CA GLN A 97 11.96 33.99 -7.50
C GLN A 97 13.30 34.15 -6.76
N PRO A 98 13.62 35.36 -6.25
CA PRO A 98 14.82 35.56 -5.47
C PRO A 98 14.79 34.66 -4.24
N THR A 99 15.86 33.90 -4.03
CA THR A 99 16.02 33.12 -2.80
C THR A 99 16.29 34.08 -1.65
N VAL A 100 15.71 33.79 -0.49
CA VAL A 100 16.04 34.55 0.73
C VAL A 100 17.52 34.32 1.01
N VAL A 101 18.31 35.40 0.99
CA VAL A 101 19.70 35.35 1.44
C VAL A 101 19.67 35.19 2.95
N MET A 102 20.12 34.05 3.44
CA MET A 102 20.26 33.84 4.87
C MET A 102 21.29 34.84 5.42
N PRO A 103 20.97 35.60 6.48
CA PRO A 103 21.93 36.52 7.07
C PRO A 103 23.14 35.76 7.61
N TYR A 104 24.34 36.29 7.35
CA TYR A 104 25.63 35.66 7.70
C TYR A 104 25.86 35.53 9.22
N LYS A 105 25.04 36.20 10.04
CA LYS A 105 25.04 36.14 11.50
C LYS A 105 23.62 36.01 12.00
N ASN A 106 23.43 35.53 13.22
CA ASN A 106 22.16 35.46 13.96
C ASN A 106 21.54 36.86 14.17
N SER A 107 21.17 37.57 13.10
CA SER A 107 20.47 38.85 13.12
C SER A 107 18.95 38.67 13.05
N SER A 108 18.45 37.46 13.30
CA SER A 108 17.03 37.23 13.51
C SER A 108 16.65 37.53 14.95
N GLN A 109 16.71 38.80 15.36
CA GLN A 109 15.79 39.27 16.40
C GLN A 109 14.43 39.46 15.73
N ILE A 110 13.70 38.36 15.51
CA ILE A 110 12.28 38.46 15.20
C ILE A 110 11.58 38.80 16.52
N VAL A 111 11.35 40.08 16.76
CA VAL A 111 10.52 40.53 17.88
C VAL A 111 9.06 40.44 17.43
N ILE A 112 8.42 39.32 17.73
CA ILE A 112 6.99 39.13 17.48
C ILE A 112 6.23 39.66 18.71
N GLY A 113 5.72 40.89 18.61
CA GLY A 113 4.90 41.53 19.66
C GLY A 113 5.69 42.24 20.77
N ASP A 114 4.97 42.85 21.71
CA ASP A 114 5.55 43.42 22.93
C ASP A 114 5.88 42.30 23.93
N ARG A 115 7.14 42.24 24.39
CA ARG A 115 7.64 41.27 25.38
C ARG A 115 6.90 41.36 26.72
N SER A 116 6.13 42.43 26.96
CA SER A 116 5.28 42.59 28.15
C SER A 116 4.01 41.73 28.12
N THR A 117 3.56 41.27 26.95
CA THR A 117 2.29 40.53 26.79
C THR A 117 2.54 39.05 26.46
N TYR A 118 2.66 38.23 27.49
CA TYR A 118 2.87 36.79 27.33
C TYR A 118 1.56 36.07 26.96
N TYR A 119 1.30 35.89 25.66
CA TYR A 119 0.15 35.12 25.16
C TYR A 119 0.58 33.72 24.70
N LYS A 120 0.47 32.72 25.59
CA LYS A 120 0.88 31.31 25.35
C LYS A 120 0.27 30.65 24.10
N ARG A 121 -0.84 31.18 23.59
CA ARG A 121 -1.61 30.57 22.49
C ARG A 121 -1.27 31.15 21.12
N GLN A 122 -0.32 32.09 21.04
CA GLN A 122 0.07 32.77 19.80
C GLN A 122 0.61 31.82 18.72
N PHE A 123 1.14 30.66 19.11
CA PHE A 123 1.72 29.66 18.21
C PHE A 123 0.92 28.35 18.14
N LEU A 124 -0.30 28.31 18.68
CA LEU A 124 -1.17 27.13 18.54
C LEU A 124 -1.81 27.14 17.15
N SER A 125 -1.51 26.13 16.34
CA SER A 125 -2.18 25.92 15.06
C SER A 125 -3.66 25.56 15.27
N THR A 126 -4.51 25.88 14.30
CA THR A 126 -5.96 25.61 14.35
C THR A 126 -6.28 24.15 14.62
N ASN A 127 -5.41 23.22 14.19
CA ASN A 127 -5.54 21.77 14.40
C ASN A 127 -5.32 21.37 15.86
N GLN A 128 -4.40 22.05 16.58
CA GLN A 128 -4.11 21.78 18.00
C GLN A 128 -4.98 22.61 18.96
N ASN A 129 -5.87 23.44 18.43
CA ASN A 129 -6.74 24.30 19.22
C ASN A 129 -8.02 23.55 19.61
N THR A 130 -7.95 22.76 20.69
CA THR A 130 -9.07 21.95 21.22
C THR A 130 -10.20 22.77 21.86
N PHE A 131 -10.02 24.09 21.98
CA PHE A 131 -10.99 25.01 22.59
C PHE A 131 -11.87 25.64 21.50
N VAL A 132 -12.66 24.81 20.81
CA VAL A 132 -13.77 25.30 19.99
C VAL A 132 -14.96 25.46 20.94
N LYS A 133 -15.56 26.66 21.01
CA LYS A 133 -16.84 26.82 21.72
C LYS A 133 -17.81 25.76 21.16
N PRO A 134 -18.39 24.87 21.98
CA PRO A 134 -19.41 23.97 21.47
C PRO A 134 -20.53 24.83 20.84
N LYS A 135 -20.98 24.46 19.64
CA LYS A 135 -22.16 25.08 19.03
C LYS A 135 -23.30 25.05 20.05
N GLN A 136 -23.95 26.19 20.27
CA GLN A 136 -25.14 26.23 21.10
C GLN A 136 -26.18 25.30 20.48
N PHE A 137 -26.79 24.46 21.31
CA PHE A 137 -27.82 23.53 20.90
C PHE A 137 -29.05 24.34 20.47
N GLU A 138 -29.34 24.39 19.18
CA GLU A 138 -30.57 24.98 18.67
C GLU A 138 -31.72 24.00 18.94
N THR A 139 -32.59 24.34 19.88
CA THR A 139 -33.90 23.69 20.01
C THR A 139 -34.81 24.24 18.92
N GLN A 140 -35.42 23.31 18.16
CA GLN A 140 -36.37 23.56 17.07
C GLN A 140 -37.52 24.49 17.49
#